data_AF-A0A448PNJ7-F1
#
_entry.id   AF-A0A448PNJ7-F1
#
_cell.length_a   1.000
_cell.length_b   1.000
_cell.length_c   1.000
_cell.angle_alpha   90.00
_cell.angle_beta   90.00
_cell.angle_gamma   90.00
#
_symmetry.space_group_name_H-M   'P 1'
#
loop_
_entity.id
_entity.type
_entity.pdbx_description
1 polymer ?
#
loop_
_entity_poly.entity_id
_entity_poly.type
_entity_poly.pdbx_seq_one_letter_code
_entity_poly.pdbx_strand_id
1 'polypeptide(L)'
;MSTATSPAPRSDPPSQQFRPASPSRPRGLLPRWACAVLAACLALVVFAAGPHAPKADTSAITGDKDLAKQVIGLLPDNYQAQGIHVSVITADSVRHAGIGTAASGQQYTSTTPMEIGSITKTFAGQLLADAIARGEVKADEPLSTHLPELAGTPAGEATLEEVASHRSGIPSIPTQDESMWMLQGNILGLNPFTDSIDQLIDKARTTEMSTRGEFAYSNLGISLLGEALTRAAGAESWRSYITERLFTPLGMEHTTLTAGQSDIPDDAIHGVQANGRRGQSLSGTGTNPAGAGVWSTPEDMTRYAQAVLTDTVPGGTSPQEPRWPAEVMDGIKLPGEKVGYTWYTDVVDGHTIINHGGTTMEYMTHLAIDKESGTAVMVYTDQNTDGTASALAAALLTDGQKASTARMPISAEMLPQGMLLGAFSILALVMGLYTAARAASAPSRMAVACRAASIIACLMAAAASGPWVYLPTWILGVVALPGMYGIVRGITLWPELPTLPRRRAWLGWMQVGLTVAFVAACLAVAWPKA
;
A
#
# COMPACT_ATOMS: atom_id res chain seq x y z
N MET A 1 26.59 15.97 -115.44
CA MET A 1 25.29 15.37 -115.08
C MET A 1 25.15 15.42 -113.57
N SER A 2 24.11 16.09 -113.08
CA SER A 2 23.81 16.32 -111.67
C SER A 2 23.68 15.04 -110.85
N THR A 3 24.18 15.05 -109.61
CA THR A 3 23.46 14.57 -108.43
C THR A 3 23.97 15.33 -107.21
N ALA A 4 23.05 15.89 -106.44
CA ALA A 4 23.30 16.72 -105.28
C ALA A 4 23.83 15.88 -104.09
N THR A 5 24.85 16.38 -103.42
CA THR A 5 25.45 15.80 -102.22
C THR A 5 24.81 16.43 -100.97
N SER A 6 24.09 15.61 -100.20
CA SER A 6 23.52 15.99 -98.89
C SER A 6 24.61 16.04 -97.79
N PRO A 7 24.51 16.94 -96.80
CA PRO A 7 25.45 16.99 -95.70
C PRO A 7 25.12 15.96 -94.59
N ALA A 8 26.17 15.43 -93.98
CA ALA A 8 26.15 14.42 -92.93
C ALA A 8 25.45 14.91 -91.64
N PRO A 9 24.73 14.04 -90.90
CA PRO A 9 24.24 14.36 -89.57
C PRO A 9 25.38 14.32 -88.54
N ARG A 10 25.43 15.35 -87.68
CA ARG A 10 26.31 15.42 -86.51
C ARG A 10 25.96 14.32 -85.51
N SER A 11 26.98 13.68 -84.98
CA SER A 11 26.90 12.75 -83.85
C SER A 11 26.58 13.50 -82.55
N ASP A 12 25.40 13.29 -81.99
CA ASP A 12 25.12 13.66 -80.59
C ASP A 12 25.95 12.78 -79.65
N PRO A 13 26.55 13.33 -78.58
CA PRO A 13 27.25 12.54 -77.58
C PRO A 13 26.25 11.70 -76.76
N PRO A 14 26.66 10.54 -76.22
CA PRO A 14 25.76 9.66 -75.48
C PRO A 14 25.22 10.38 -74.24
N SER A 15 23.89 10.37 -74.12
CA SER A 15 23.18 10.83 -72.93
C SER A 15 23.74 10.13 -71.69
N GLN A 16 24.29 10.91 -70.77
CA GLN A 16 24.69 10.42 -69.45
C GLN A 16 23.43 9.86 -68.78
N GLN A 17 23.36 8.54 -68.65
CA GLN A 17 22.43 7.89 -67.72
C GLN A 17 22.76 8.42 -66.32
N PHE A 18 21.93 9.34 -65.83
CA PHE A 18 21.89 9.69 -64.41
C PHE A 18 21.52 8.42 -63.65
N ARG A 19 22.53 7.73 -63.09
CA ARG A 19 22.30 6.79 -62.00
C ARG A 19 21.64 7.58 -60.88
N PRO A 20 20.45 7.20 -60.39
CA PRO A 20 19.91 7.84 -59.20
C PRO A 20 20.93 7.66 -58.08
N ALA A 21 21.44 8.79 -57.55
CA ALA A 21 22.29 8.78 -56.39
C ALA A 21 21.59 7.96 -55.30
N SER A 22 22.23 6.89 -54.85
CA SER A 22 21.72 6.10 -53.73
C SER A 22 21.43 7.07 -52.58
N PRO A 23 20.24 7.03 -51.96
CA PRO A 23 19.94 7.97 -50.88
C PRO A 23 21.02 7.82 -49.82
N SER A 24 21.78 8.89 -49.59
CA SER A 24 22.81 8.96 -48.57
C SER A 24 22.15 8.61 -47.26
N ARG A 25 22.50 7.45 -46.68
CA ARG A 25 21.96 7.07 -45.38
C ARG A 25 22.30 8.19 -44.39
N PRO A 26 21.31 8.70 -43.64
CA PRO A 26 21.54 9.72 -42.63
C PRO A 26 22.72 9.33 -41.74
N ARG A 27 23.77 10.16 -41.72
CA ARG A 27 24.99 9.91 -40.94
C ARG A 27 24.76 10.56 -39.59
N GLY A 28 24.09 9.84 -38.71
CA GLY A 28 23.88 10.29 -37.34
C GLY A 28 25.19 10.66 -36.65
N LEU A 29 25.09 11.57 -35.67
CA LEU A 29 26.24 12.13 -34.95
C LEU A 29 27.12 11.09 -34.24
N LEU A 30 26.56 9.91 -33.94
CA LEU A 30 27.25 8.83 -33.23
C LEU A 30 27.11 7.49 -33.98
N PRO A 31 28.14 6.63 -33.94
CA PRO A 31 28.05 5.27 -34.45
C PRO A 31 27.13 4.42 -33.57
N ARG A 32 26.55 3.36 -34.15
CA ARG A 32 25.54 2.52 -33.47
C ARG A 32 26.03 1.91 -32.16
N TRP A 33 27.31 1.55 -32.06
CA TRP A 33 27.89 1.00 -30.85
C TRP A 33 27.91 2.04 -29.72
N ALA A 34 28.22 3.31 -30.02
CA ALA A 34 28.21 4.39 -29.03
C ALA A 34 26.78 4.66 -28.53
N CYS A 35 25.77 4.61 -29.40
CA CYS A 35 24.37 4.68 -28.98
C CYS A 35 23.96 3.51 -28.07
N ALA A 36 24.51 2.30 -28.30
CA ALA A 36 24.25 1.14 -27.46
C ALA A 36 24.88 1.28 -26.07
N VAL A 37 26.11 1.81 -25.98
CA VAL A 37 26.77 2.10 -24.69
C VAL A 37 25.98 3.14 -23.90
N LEU A 38 25.58 4.26 -24.54
CA LEU A 38 24.77 5.29 -23.88
C LEU A 38 23.42 4.76 -23.41
N ALA A 39 22.78 3.89 -24.20
CA ALA A 39 21.53 3.25 -23.82
C ALA A 39 21.70 2.31 -22.61
N ALA A 40 22.81 1.58 -22.53
CA ALA A 40 23.14 0.76 -21.36
C ALA A 40 23.38 1.62 -20.11
N CYS A 41 24.10 2.75 -20.24
CA CYS A 41 24.24 3.71 -19.14
C CYS A 41 22.89 4.26 -18.67
N LEU A 42 21.99 4.63 -19.59
CA LEU A 42 20.65 5.10 -19.24
C LEU A 42 19.80 4.01 -18.58
N ALA A 43 19.88 2.76 -19.06
CA ALA A 43 19.20 1.62 -18.43
C ALA A 43 19.73 1.34 -17.01
N LEU A 44 21.04 1.51 -16.78
CA LEU A 44 21.62 1.45 -15.43
C LEU A 44 21.14 2.60 -14.54
N VAL A 45 20.95 3.80 -15.08
CA VAL A 45 20.32 4.91 -14.34
C VAL A 45 18.87 4.58 -13.99
N VAL A 46 18.09 3.99 -14.90
CA VAL A 46 16.71 3.53 -14.61
C VAL A 46 16.70 2.48 -13.50
N PHE A 47 17.67 1.55 -13.50
CA PHE A 47 17.83 0.59 -12.41
C PHE A 47 18.19 1.28 -11.08
N ALA A 48 19.21 2.15 -11.08
CA ALA A 48 19.71 2.80 -9.87
C ALA A 48 18.72 3.81 -9.26
N ALA A 49 17.97 4.54 -10.10
CA ALA A 49 16.90 5.44 -9.67
C ALA A 49 15.55 4.74 -9.49
N GLY A 50 15.50 3.43 -9.78
CA GLY A 50 14.31 2.63 -9.61
C GLY A 50 13.91 2.49 -8.15
N PRO A 51 12.69 1.97 -7.89
CA PRO A 51 12.25 1.66 -6.53
C PRO A 51 13.20 0.65 -5.91
N HIS A 52 13.55 0.83 -4.65
CA HIS A 52 14.35 -0.11 -3.87
C HIS A 52 13.64 -0.38 -2.55
N ALA A 53 13.80 -1.60 -2.05
CA ALA A 53 13.40 -1.96 -0.69
C ALA A 53 14.04 -0.97 0.30
N PRO A 54 13.25 -0.30 1.16
CA PRO A 54 13.81 0.50 2.23
C PRO A 54 14.61 -0.40 3.18
N LYS A 55 15.64 0.17 3.82
CA LYS A 55 16.38 -0.50 4.90
C LYS A 55 16.63 0.52 6.00
N ALA A 56 16.27 0.17 7.23
CA ALA A 56 16.45 1.07 8.35
C ALA A 56 17.94 1.30 8.59
N ASP A 57 18.29 2.56 8.88
CA ASP A 57 19.61 2.88 9.42
C ASP A 57 19.69 2.34 10.86
N THR A 58 20.21 1.13 10.99
CA THR A 58 20.40 0.46 12.30
C THR A 58 21.36 1.19 13.25
N SER A 59 22.05 2.24 12.79
CA SER A 59 22.88 3.10 13.65
C SER A 59 22.10 4.24 14.30
N ALA A 60 20.95 4.62 13.72
CA ALA A 60 20.04 5.61 14.27
C ALA A 60 19.11 4.97 15.29
N ILE A 61 19.37 5.21 16.58
CA ILE A 61 18.61 4.61 17.69
C ILE A 61 18.14 5.70 18.66
N THR A 62 16.90 5.60 19.10
CA THR A 62 16.31 6.39 20.20
C THR A 62 15.84 5.46 21.33
N GLY A 63 15.75 5.98 22.55
CA GLY A 63 15.33 5.19 23.72
C GLY A 63 16.37 4.18 24.20
N ASP A 64 15.91 2.99 24.56
CA ASP A 64 16.70 1.89 25.11
C ASP A 64 17.57 1.22 24.05
N LYS A 65 18.89 1.44 24.16
CA LYS A 65 19.89 0.94 23.23
C LYS A 65 20.08 -0.57 23.28
N ASP A 66 19.81 -1.21 24.41
CA ASP A 66 20.00 -2.66 24.54
C ASP A 66 18.80 -3.41 23.98
N LEU A 67 17.58 -2.89 24.18
CA LEU A 67 16.40 -3.35 23.46
C LEU A 67 16.57 -3.16 21.95
N ALA A 68 17.07 -2.00 21.51
CA ALA A 68 17.32 -1.77 20.09
C ALA A 68 18.31 -2.79 19.49
N LYS A 69 19.41 -3.10 20.18
CA LYS A 69 20.35 -4.17 19.76
C LYS A 69 19.70 -5.54 19.70
N GLN A 70 18.87 -5.88 20.68
CA GLN A 70 18.12 -7.14 20.70
C GLN A 70 17.20 -7.23 19.48
N VAL A 71 16.40 -6.19 19.22
CA VAL A 71 15.52 -6.10 18.04
C VAL A 71 16.33 -6.23 16.75
N ILE A 72 17.42 -5.47 16.58
CA ILE A 72 18.30 -5.56 15.40
C ILE A 72 18.83 -6.99 15.22
N GLY A 73 19.18 -7.69 16.29
CA GLY A 73 19.64 -9.07 16.25
C GLY A 73 18.54 -10.09 15.85
N LEU A 74 17.27 -9.74 16.10
CA LEU A 74 16.11 -10.55 15.73
C LEU A 74 15.61 -10.27 14.31
N LEU A 75 15.94 -9.11 13.73
CA LEU A 75 15.52 -8.75 12.37
C LEU A 75 16.09 -9.74 11.33
N PRO A 76 15.30 -10.13 10.32
CA PRO A 76 15.81 -10.92 9.21
C PRO A 76 16.68 -10.04 8.29
N ASP A 77 17.65 -10.64 7.59
CA ASP A 77 18.58 -9.89 6.70
C ASP A 77 17.88 -9.12 5.56
N ASN A 78 16.62 -9.46 5.29
CA ASN A 78 15.80 -8.94 4.21
C ASN A 78 14.58 -8.11 4.68
N TYR A 79 14.51 -7.67 5.95
CA TYR A 79 13.46 -6.76 6.41
C TYR A 79 13.48 -5.45 5.60
N GLN A 80 12.32 -4.82 5.41
CA GLN A 80 12.17 -3.71 4.45
C GLN A 80 11.51 -2.44 5.01
N ALA A 81 11.67 -2.17 6.30
CA ALA A 81 11.20 -0.94 6.94
C ALA A 81 12.30 0.14 6.94
N GLN A 82 11.94 1.43 6.89
CA GLN A 82 12.89 2.52 7.20
C GLN A 82 13.00 2.75 8.70
N GLY A 83 11.95 2.39 9.44
CA GLY A 83 11.97 2.47 10.88
C GLY A 83 11.06 1.50 11.59
N ILE A 84 11.46 1.23 12.82
CA ILE A 84 10.80 0.29 13.72
C ILE A 84 10.75 0.94 15.09
N HIS A 85 9.59 0.93 15.73
CA HIS A 85 9.47 1.25 17.14
C HIS A 85 8.97 0.03 17.90
N VAL A 86 9.62 -0.29 19.01
CA VAL A 86 9.25 -1.39 19.90
C VAL A 86 9.08 -0.87 21.31
N SER A 87 8.01 -1.30 21.96
CA SER A 87 7.78 -1.13 23.40
C SER A 87 7.67 -2.48 24.06
N VAL A 88 8.53 -2.78 25.04
CA VAL A 88 8.37 -3.91 25.96
C VAL A 88 7.79 -3.36 27.26
N ILE A 89 6.61 -3.84 27.63
CA ILE A 89 5.72 -3.23 28.61
C ILE A 89 5.41 -4.25 29.70
N THR A 90 5.49 -3.80 30.95
CA THR A 90 5.05 -4.54 32.14
C THR A 90 4.03 -3.69 32.89
N ALA A 91 3.42 -4.23 33.94
CA ALA A 91 2.43 -3.50 34.74
C ALA A 91 2.93 -2.14 35.28
N ASP A 92 4.22 -2.00 35.59
CA ASP A 92 4.78 -0.82 36.24
C ASP A 92 5.94 -0.15 35.48
N SER A 93 6.45 -0.77 34.42
CA SER A 93 7.58 -0.24 33.66
C SER A 93 7.45 -0.47 32.15
N VAL A 94 8.16 0.35 31.37
CA VAL A 94 8.23 0.24 29.92
C VAL A 94 9.64 0.55 29.43
N ARG A 95 10.06 -0.17 28.39
CA ARG A 95 11.28 0.09 27.63
C ARG A 95 10.89 0.37 26.18
N HIS A 96 11.24 1.54 25.67
CA HIS A 96 11.00 1.93 24.28
C HIS A 96 12.29 1.93 23.48
N ALA A 97 12.27 1.43 22.25
CA ALA A 97 13.38 1.50 21.32
C ALA A 97 12.87 1.90 19.93
N GLY A 98 13.33 3.05 19.43
CA GLY A 98 13.16 3.44 18.04
C GLY A 98 14.44 3.14 17.25
N ILE A 99 14.29 2.56 16.07
CA ILE A 99 15.39 2.19 15.16
C ILE A 99 15.09 2.81 13.80
N GLY A 100 16.12 3.39 13.17
CA GLY A 100 16.01 4.00 11.85
C GLY A 100 15.65 5.47 11.88
N THR A 101 15.41 6.00 10.69
CA THR A 101 15.09 7.42 10.46
C THR A 101 14.17 7.48 9.25
N ALA A 102 13.04 8.14 9.39
CA ALA A 102 12.08 8.30 8.31
C ALA A 102 12.66 9.11 7.16
N ALA A 103 12.05 9.03 5.98
CA ALA A 103 12.42 9.84 4.82
C ALA A 103 12.40 11.37 5.09
N SER A 104 11.60 11.82 6.06
CA SER A 104 11.56 13.21 6.54
C SER A 104 12.79 13.63 7.36
N GLY A 105 13.64 12.68 7.76
CA GLY A 105 14.74 12.88 8.71
C GLY A 105 14.34 12.74 10.18
N GLN A 106 13.06 12.49 10.47
CA GLN A 106 12.57 12.29 11.83
C GLN A 106 12.93 10.89 12.35
N GLN A 107 13.33 10.82 13.62
CA GLN A 107 13.56 9.54 14.30
C GLN A 107 12.28 9.08 14.99
N TYR A 108 12.09 7.78 15.08
CA TYR A 108 10.96 7.16 15.79
C TYR A 108 11.19 7.28 17.29
N THR A 109 10.23 7.80 18.03
CA THR A 109 10.30 8.01 19.49
C THR A 109 9.04 7.48 20.18
N SER A 110 9.05 7.44 21.51
CA SER A 110 7.89 7.04 22.33
C SER A 110 6.68 7.97 22.16
N THR A 111 6.89 9.19 21.64
CA THR A 111 5.86 10.20 21.41
C THR A 111 5.48 10.34 19.94
N THR A 112 6.11 9.61 19.02
CA THR A 112 5.84 9.75 17.59
C THR A 112 4.47 9.17 17.24
N PRO A 113 3.56 9.95 16.63
CA PRO A 113 2.28 9.43 16.17
C PRO A 113 2.46 8.47 14.98
N MET A 114 1.85 7.29 15.08
CA MET A 114 1.81 6.29 14.02
C MET A 114 0.41 5.69 13.94
N GLU A 115 -0.04 5.29 12.75
CA GLU A 115 -1.32 4.57 12.65
C GLU A 115 -1.21 3.21 13.37
N ILE A 116 -2.22 2.89 14.18
CA ILE A 116 -2.31 1.58 14.85
C ILE A 116 -3.17 0.58 14.06
N GLY A 117 -3.86 1.05 13.02
CA GLY A 117 -4.71 0.24 12.16
C GLY A 117 -5.70 -0.60 12.96
N SER A 118 -5.81 -1.89 12.60
CA SER A 118 -6.83 -2.77 13.17
C SER A 118 -6.66 -3.12 14.66
N ILE A 119 -5.55 -2.74 15.32
CA ILE A 119 -5.47 -2.81 16.79
C ILE A 119 -6.62 -2.03 17.43
N THR A 120 -7.10 -0.95 16.79
CA THR A 120 -8.29 -0.20 17.21
C THR A 120 -9.52 -1.07 17.47
N LYS A 121 -9.68 -2.21 16.80
CA LYS A 121 -10.83 -3.09 17.05
C LYS A 121 -10.86 -3.60 18.48
N THR A 122 -9.70 -3.77 19.11
CA THR A 122 -9.61 -4.11 20.54
C THR A 122 -10.28 -3.05 21.42
N PHE A 123 -10.26 -1.77 21.03
CA PHE A 123 -11.01 -0.71 21.70
C PHE A 123 -12.52 -0.92 21.56
N ALA A 124 -13.01 -1.27 20.37
CA ALA A 124 -14.43 -1.58 20.15
C ALA A 124 -14.88 -2.82 20.96
N GLY A 125 -14.02 -3.85 21.07
CA GLY A 125 -14.28 -5.02 21.91
C GLY A 125 -14.35 -4.69 23.40
N GLN A 126 -13.45 -3.83 23.89
CA GLN A 126 -13.50 -3.30 25.26
C GLN A 126 -14.76 -2.48 25.51
N LEU A 127 -15.14 -1.61 24.58
CA LEU A 127 -16.33 -0.77 24.70
C LEU A 127 -17.63 -1.57 24.64
N LEU A 128 -17.69 -2.66 23.88
CA LEU A 128 -18.82 -3.60 23.94
C LEU A 128 -18.94 -4.18 25.36
N ALA A 129 -17.85 -4.66 25.95
CA ALA A 129 -17.89 -5.19 27.32
C ALA A 129 -18.20 -4.11 28.37
N ASP A 130 -17.71 -2.89 28.22
CA ASP A 130 -18.06 -1.75 29.07
C ASP A 130 -19.57 -1.45 29.01
N ALA A 131 -20.12 -1.38 27.79
CA ALA A 131 -21.54 -1.14 27.57
C ALA A 131 -22.42 -2.26 28.15
N ILE A 132 -21.99 -3.53 28.04
CA ILE A 132 -22.66 -4.68 28.68
C ILE A 132 -22.61 -4.55 30.20
N ALA A 133 -21.44 -4.24 30.78
CA ALA A 133 -21.28 -4.09 32.22
C ALA A 133 -22.14 -2.95 32.79
N ARG A 134 -22.37 -1.91 32.00
CA ARG A 134 -23.26 -0.77 32.31
C ARG A 134 -24.73 -1.05 32.05
N GLY A 135 -25.08 -2.17 31.42
CA GLY A 135 -26.45 -2.52 31.04
C GLY A 135 -27.00 -1.64 29.91
N GLU A 136 -26.13 -0.99 29.14
CA GLU A 136 -26.50 -0.16 27.97
C GLU A 136 -26.89 -1.06 26.78
N VAL A 137 -26.27 -2.23 26.67
CA VAL A 137 -26.48 -3.22 25.59
C VAL A 137 -26.46 -4.66 26.13
N LYS A 138 -26.87 -5.62 25.30
CA LYS A 138 -26.67 -7.06 25.53
C LYS A 138 -25.90 -7.69 24.38
N ALA A 139 -25.04 -8.64 24.69
CA ALA A 139 -24.20 -9.33 23.70
C ALA A 139 -25.03 -10.00 22.58
N ASP A 140 -26.18 -10.59 22.93
CA ASP A 140 -27.06 -11.35 22.05
C ASP A 140 -28.14 -10.50 21.36
N GLU A 141 -28.17 -9.18 21.57
CA GLU A 141 -29.14 -8.32 20.90
C GLU A 141 -28.71 -8.01 19.46
N PRO A 142 -29.66 -7.89 18.52
CA PRO A 142 -29.35 -7.61 17.12
C PRO A 142 -28.87 -6.16 16.93
N LEU A 143 -28.01 -5.93 15.92
CA LEU A 143 -27.57 -4.59 15.50
C LEU A 143 -28.76 -3.64 15.28
N SER A 144 -29.86 -4.15 14.72
CA SER A 144 -31.06 -3.37 14.43
C SER A 144 -31.76 -2.78 15.66
N THR A 145 -31.45 -3.24 16.88
CA THR A 145 -31.93 -2.61 18.12
C THR A 145 -31.44 -1.17 18.24
N HIS A 146 -30.19 -0.90 17.84
CA HIS A 146 -29.56 0.43 17.91
C HIS A 146 -29.42 1.09 16.54
N LEU A 147 -29.54 0.30 15.46
CA LEU A 147 -29.52 0.73 14.06
C LEU A 147 -30.84 0.35 13.36
N PRO A 148 -31.97 0.99 13.69
CA PRO A 148 -33.29 0.62 13.16
C PRO A 148 -33.38 0.70 11.63
N GLU A 149 -32.48 1.43 10.97
CA GLU A 149 -32.33 1.49 9.51
C GLU A 149 -32.01 0.12 8.88
N LEU A 150 -31.44 -0.80 9.66
CA LEU A 150 -31.10 -2.17 9.27
C LEU A 150 -32.20 -3.19 9.63
N ALA A 151 -33.30 -2.78 10.25
CA ALA A 151 -34.37 -3.70 10.64
C ALA A 151 -34.91 -4.50 9.44
N GLY A 152 -35.00 -5.83 9.60
CA GLY A 152 -35.45 -6.73 8.53
C GLY A 152 -34.40 -7.01 7.44
N THR A 153 -33.16 -6.55 7.61
CA THR A 153 -32.03 -6.91 6.74
C THR A 153 -31.16 -7.98 7.39
N PRO A 154 -30.50 -8.87 6.62
CA PRO A 154 -29.59 -9.87 7.19
C PRO A 154 -28.49 -9.29 8.11
N ALA A 155 -27.93 -8.13 7.76
CA ALA A 155 -26.94 -7.44 8.59
C ALA A 155 -27.54 -6.95 9.92
N GLY A 156 -28.77 -6.44 9.91
CA GLY A 156 -29.48 -5.97 11.10
C GLY A 156 -29.85 -7.08 12.09
N GLU A 157 -29.93 -8.34 11.65
CA GLU A 157 -30.23 -9.51 12.50
C GLU A 157 -28.98 -10.13 13.15
N ALA A 158 -27.78 -9.67 12.78
CA ALA A 158 -26.54 -10.09 13.43
C ALA A 158 -26.46 -9.52 14.84
N THR A 159 -26.05 -10.32 15.82
CA THR A 159 -25.93 -9.88 17.21
C THR A 159 -24.63 -9.09 17.43
N LEU A 160 -24.59 -8.25 18.47
CA LEU A 160 -23.38 -7.49 18.80
C LEU A 160 -22.17 -8.41 19.07
N GLU A 161 -22.38 -9.56 19.72
CA GLU A 161 -21.36 -10.60 19.93
C GLU A 161 -20.87 -11.20 18.62
N GLU A 162 -21.77 -11.57 17.71
CA GLU A 162 -21.39 -12.12 16.41
C GLU A 162 -20.58 -11.11 15.61
N VAL A 163 -20.92 -9.82 15.70
CA VAL A 163 -20.17 -8.76 15.01
C VAL A 163 -18.79 -8.58 15.64
N ALA A 164 -18.70 -8.49 16.97
CA ALA A 164 -17.44 -8.33 17.70
C ALA A 164 -16.49 -9.52 17.56
N SER A 165 -17.02 -10.72 17.28
CA SER A 165 -16.25 -11.95 17.07
C SER A 165 -16.04 -12.32 15.61
N HIS A 166 -16.35 -11.41 14.67
CA HIS A 166 -16.24 -11.64 13.22
C HIS A 166 -17.02 -12.86 12.72
N ARG A 167 -18.16 -13.15 13.32
CA ARG A 167 -19.04 -14.30 13.03
C ARG A 167 -20.43 -13.91 12.51
N SER A 168 -20.66 -12.62 12.26
CA SER A 168 -21.95 -12.10 11.81
C SER A 168 -22.29 -12.47 10.37
N GLY A 169 -21.30 -12.77 9.54
CA GLY A 169 -21.43 -12.89 8.09
C GLY A 169 -21.39 -11.54 7.36
N ILE A 170 -21.21 -10.41 8.06
CA ILE A 170 -21.04 -9.10 7.41
C ILE A 170 -19.64 -9.06 6.78
N PRO A 171 -19.48 -8.75 5.49
CA PRO A 171 -18.17 -8.74 4.83
C PRO A 171 -17.27 -7.60 5.32
N SER A 172 -15.99 -7.64 4.95
CA SER A 172 -15.01 -6.61 5.36
C SER A 172 -15.36 -5.22 4.88
N ILE A 173 -15.85 -5.09 3.65
CA ILE A 173 -16.33 -3.85 3.05
C ILE A 173 -17.66 -4.13 2.35
N PRO A 174 -18.48 -3.10 2.05
CA PRO A 174 -19.67 -3.29 1.25
C PRO A 174 -19.32 -3.94 -0.11
N THR A 175 -20.00 -5.03 -0.47
CA THR A 175 -19.70 -5.84 -1.67
C THR A 175 -19.79 -5.03 -2.97
N GLN A 176 -20.64 -4.00 -2.99
CA GLN A 176 -20.79 -3.06 -4.09
C GLN A 176 -19.56 -2.17 -4.33
N ASP A 177 -18.69 -2.01 -3.33
CA ASP A 177 -17.53 -1.12 -3.40
C ASP A 177 -16.22 -1.85 -3.71
N GLU A 178 -16.18 -3.19 -3.71
CA GLU A 178 -14.95 -3.99 -3.83
C GLU A 178 -14.06 -3.56 -5.01
N SER A 179 -14.68 -3.33 -6.18
CA SER A 179 -13.96 -2.91 -7.38
C SER A 179 -13.32 -1.53 -7.25
N MET A 180 -14.03 -0.57 -6.63
CA MET A 180 -13.53 0.78 -6.40
C MET A 180 -12.50 0.81 -5.29
N TRP A 181 -12.68 0.00 -4.25
CA TRP A 181 -11.74 -0.15 -3.15
C TRP A 181 -10.39 -0.68 -3.65
N MET A 182 -10.41 -1.74 -4.47
CA MET A 182 -9.20 -2.27 -5.13
C MET A 182 -8.53 -1.24 -6.04
N LEU A 183 -9.30 -0.45 -6.80
CA LEU A 183 -8.76 0.60 -7.65
C LEU A 183 -8.11 1.73 -6.83
N GLN A 184 -8.79 2.22 -5.79
CA GLN A 184 -8.30 3.32 -4.96
C GLN A 184 -7.08 2.89 -4.15
N GLY A 185 -7.20 1.85 -3.32
CA GLY A 185 -6.13 1.39 -2.43
C GLY A 185 -4.96 0.77 -3.20
N ASN A 186 -5.21 -0.36 -3.87
CA ASN A 186 -4.15 -1.22 -4.37
C ASN A 186 -3.47 -0.69 -5.65
N ILE A 187 -4.19 0.08 -6.46
CA ILE A 187 -3.70 0.58 -7.75
C ILE A 187 -3.28 2.05 -7.67
N LEU A 188 -4.12 2.90 -7.09
CA LEU A 188 -3.88 4.35 -7.08
C LEU A 188 -3.19 4.83 -5.81
N GLY A 189 -3.16 4.04 -4.73
CA GLY A 189 -2.60 4.47 -3.43
C GLY A 189 -3.42 5.58 -2.77
N LEU A 190 -4.72 5.64 -3.06
CA LEU A 190 -5.68 6.55 -2.45
C LEU A 190 -6.34 5.90 -1.24
N ASN A 191 -6.81 6.70 -0.30
CA ASN A 191 -7.59 6.22 0.84
C ASN A 191 -8.97 5.73 0.34
N PRO A 192 -9.32 4.44 0.53
CA PRO A 192 -10.58 3.89 0.08
C PRO A 192 -11.69 3.94 1.16
N PHE A 193 -11.40 4.41 2.38
CA PHE A 193 -12.34 4.42 3.52
C PHE A 193 -12.96 5.80 3.76
N THR A 194 -13.53 6.41 2.73
CA THR A 194 -14.03 7.81 2.81
C THR A 194 -15.50 7.94 3.21
N ASP A 195 -16.21 6.83 3.39
CA ASP A 195 -17.64 6.86 3.70
C ASP A 195 -17.93 7.37 5.11
N SER A 196 -19.01 8.12 5.25
CA SER A 196 -19.62 8.41 6.55
C SER A 196 -20.32 7.16 7.11
N ILE A 197 -20.61 7.18 8.41
CA ILE A 197 -21.34 6.08 9.04
C ILE A 197 -22.73 5.87 8.42
N ASP A 198 -23.45 6.95 8.09
CA ASP A 198 -24.77 6.86 7.43
C ASP A 198 -24.69 6.17 6.05
N GLN A 199 -23.62 6.44 5.29
CA GLN A 199 -23.38 5.78 4.01
C GLN A 199 -23.08 4.30 4.20
N LEU A 200 -22.30 3.93 5.23
CA LEU A 200 -22.03 2.53 5.55
C LEU A 200 -23.30 1.79 6.00
N ILE A 201 -24.17 2.42 6.80
CA ILE A 201 -25.47 1.87 7.19
C ILE A 201 -26.32 1.61 5.94
N ASP A 202 -26.46 2.59 5.05
CA ASP A 202 -27.27 2.41 3.84
C ASP A 202 -26.72 1.29 2.95
N LYS A 203 -25.40 1.25 2.76
CA LYS A 203 -24.72 0.20 2.00
C LYS A 203 -24.85 -1.19 2.62
N ALA A 204 -24.87 -1.29 3.95
CA ALA A 204 -25.03 -2.55 4.67
C ALA A 204 -26.41 -3.20 4.43
N ARG A 205 -27.44 -2.40 4.08
CA ARG A 205 -28.79 -2.91 3.79
C ARG A 205 -28.85 -3.82 2.56
N THR A 206 -27.93 -3.63 1.61
CA THR A 206 -27.89 -4.36 0.35
C THR A 206 -26.61 -5.18 0.16
N THR A 207 -25.75 -5.21 1.17
CA THR A 207 -24.51 -5.98 1.15
C THR A 207 -24.81 -7.48 1.19
N GLU A 208 -24.11 -8.26 0.36
CA GLU A 208 -24.22 -9.71 0.38
C GLU A 208 -23.49 -10.27 1.61
N MET A 209 -24.19 -11.09 2.40
CA MET A 209 -23.64 -11.70 3.61
C MET A 209 -22.86 -12.98 3.27
N SER A 210 -21.78 -13.24 3.99
CA SER A 210 -21.15 -14.56 4.08
C SER A 210 -21.87 -15.46 5.10
N THR A 211 -21.31 -16.64 5.36
CA THR A 211 -21.90 -17.62 6.29
C THR A 211 -21.87 -17.11 7.73
N ARG A 212 -23.05 -16.81 8.29
CA ARG A 212 -23.20 -16.47 9.71
C ARG A 212 -22.77 -17.66 10.59
N GLY A 213 -22.02 -17.37 11.65
CA GLY A 213 -21.48 -18.34 12.60
C GLY A 213 -20.08 -18.87 12.24
N GLU A 214 -19.64 -18.69 11.00
CA GLU A 214 -18.26 -18.90 10.57
C GLU A 214 -17.45 -17.62 10.74
N PHE A 215 -16.15 -17.76 10.98
CA PHE A 215 -15.27 -16.61 11.11
C PHE A 215 -15.03 -15.96 9.74
N ALA A 216 -15.39 -14.69 9.60
CA ALA A 216 -15.12 -13.84 8.45
C ALA A 216 -14.80 -12.42 8.93
N TYR A 217 -13.52 -12.03 8.80
CA TYR A 217 -13.05 -10.72 9.25
C TYR A 217 -13.83 -9.57 8.61
N SER A 218 -14.28 -8.62 9.46
CA SER A 218 -15.27 -7.62 9.05
C SER A 218 -14.93 -6.21 9.54
N ASN A 219 -14.44 -5.30 8.67
CA ASN A 219 -14.32 -3.89 9.02
C ASN A 219 -15.69 -3.19 9.03
N LEU A 220 -16.56 -3.51 8.06
CA LEU A 220 -17.93 -2.99 8.02
C LEU A 220 -18.70 -3.36 9.28
N GLY A 221 -18.63 -4.63 9.71
CA GLY A 221 -19.26 -5.09 10.94
C GLY A 221 -18.79 -4.31 12.16
N ILE A 222 -17.48 -4.15 12.36
CA ILE A 222 -16.96 -3.40 13.52
C ILE A 222 -17.30 -1.90 13.44
N SER A 223 -17.40 -1.34 12.24
CA SER A 223 -17.87 0.04 12.04
C SER A 223 -19.33 0.21 12.51
N LEU A 224 -20.20 -0.73 12.13
CA LEU A 224 -21.59 -0.75 12.58
C LEU A 224 -21.71 -1.02 14.09
N LEU A 225 -20.86 -1.87 14.66
CA LEU A 225 -20.79 -2.09 16.11
C LEU A 225 -20.42 -0.80 16.84
N GLY A 226 -19.41 -0.06 16.37
CA GLY A 226 -19.02 1.21 16.98
C GLY A 226 -20.16 2.23 16.99
N GLU A 227 -20.94 2.31 15.91
CA GLU A 227 -22.12 3.17 15.84
C GLU A 227 -23.26 2.68 16.75
N ALA A 228 -23.53 1.38 16.78
CA ALA A 228 -24.53 0.81 17.68
C ALA A 228 -24.23 1.14 19.16
N LEU A 229 -22.96 0.99 19.58
CA LEU A 229 -22.52 1.35 20.93
C LEU A 229 -22.61 2.86 21.20
N THR A 230 -22.25 3.68 20.21
CA THR A 230 -22.35 5.14 20.30
C THR A 230 -23.80 5.58 20.55
N ARG A 231 -24.75 5.04 19.76
CA ARG A 231 -26.18 5.33 19.90
C ARG A 231 -26.76 4.79 21.20
N ALA A 232 -26.38 3.57 21.61
CA ALA A 232 -26.81 2.97 22.87
C ALA A 232 -26.42 3.83 24.09
N ALA A 233 -25.22 4.43 24.04
CA ALA A 233 -24.73 5.32 25.08
C ALA A 233 -25.29 6.76 24.99
N GLY A 234 -26.06 7.09 23.94
CA GLY A 234 -26.57 8.43 23.69
C GLY A 234 -25.49 9.47 23.36
N ALA A 235 -24.32 9.02 22.87
CA ALA A 235 -23.21 9.90 22.52
C ALA A 235 -23.42 10.56 21.15
N GLU A 236 -22.82 11.75 20.95
CA GLU A 236 -22.94 12.50 19.70
C GLU A 236 -22.20 11.84 18.53
N SER A 237 -21.07 11.18 18.80
CA SER A 237 -20.24 10.54 17.79
C SER A 237 -19.37 9.43 18.39
N TRP A 238 -18.87 8.55 17.53
CA TRP A 238 -17.85 7.57 17.92
C TRP A 238 -16.65 8.24 18.60
N ARG A 239 -16.19 9.39 18.09
CA ARG A 239 -15.06 10.13 18.66
C ARG A 239 -15.34 10.57 20.10
N SER A 240 -16.51 11.15 20.39
CA SER A 240 -16.85 11.54 21.75
C SER A 240 -16.99 10.33 22.67
N TYR A 241 -17.62 9.26 22.17
CA TYR A 241 -17.84 8.02 22.92
C TYR A 241 -16.53 7.35 23.35
N ILE A 242 -15.63 7.06 22.40
CA ILE A 242 -14.34 6.41 22.72
C ILE A 242 -13.44 7.31 23.57
N THR A 243 -13.48 8.62 23.38
CA THR A 243 -12.69 9.56 24.18
C THR A 243 -13.14 9.54 25.64
N GLU A 244 -14.45 9.56 25.90
CA GLU A 244 -15.01 9.54 27.25
C GLU A 244 -14.80 8.18 27.93
N ARG A 245 -15.06 7.09 27.20
CA ARG A 245 -15.13 5.75 27.79
C ARG A 245 -13.79 5.02 27.86
N LEU A 246 -12.83 5.38 27.01
CA LEU A 246 -11.55 4.67 26.92
C LEU A 246 -10.34 5.59 27.02
N PHE A 247 -10.24 6.63 26.19
CA PHE A 247 -8.99 7.41 26.15
C PHE A 247 -8.78 8.25 27.40
N THR A 248 -9.80 8.98 27.86
CA THR A 248 -9.71 9.82 29.07
C THR A 248 -9.43 8.99 30.33
N PRO A 249 -10.15 7.88 30.61
CA PRO A 249 -9.86 7.04 31.78
C PRO A 249 -8.45 6.44 31.78
N LEU A 250 -7.88 6.17 30.60
CA LEU A 250 -6.55 5.58 30.46
C LEU A 250 -5.44 6.63 30.26
N GLY A 251 -5.77 7.92 30.15
CA GLY A 251 -4.80 8.99 29.88
C GLY A 251 -4.15 8.92 28.49
N MET A 252 -4.88 8.42 27.49
CA MET A 252 -4.42 8.32 26.10
C MET A 252 -4.64 9.65 25.35
N GLU A 253 -3.94 10.70 25.78
CA GLU A 253 -4.14 12.09 25.31
C GLU A 253 -3.62 12.36 23.89
N HIS A 254 -2.81 11.47 23.33
CA HIS A 254 -2.19 11.59 22.00
C HIS A 254 -2.73 10.55 21.01
N THR A 255 -3.91 10.00 21.29
CA THR A 255 -4.63 9.09 20.41
C THR A 255 -5.76 9.83 19.72
N THR A 256 -5.67 9.92 18.39
CA THR A 256 -6.59 10.74 17.57
C THR A 256 -7.27 9.92 16.47
N LEU A 257 -8.47 10.36 16.12
CA LEU A 257 -9.31 9.78 15.07
C LEU A 257 -9.44 10.80 13.94
N THR A 258 -8.92 10.49 12.76
CA THR A 258 -8.90 11.41 11.62
C THR A 258 -10.15 11.23 10.75
N ALA A 259 -10.79 12.34 10.39
CA ALA A 259 -11.90 12.37 9.44
C ALA A 259 -11.38 12.59 8.00
N GLY A 260 -10.28 13.32 7.86
CA GLY A 260 -9.59 13.54 6.59
C GLY A 260 -8.08 13.71 6.74
N GLN A 261 -7.38 13.88 5.62
CA GLN A 261 -5.92 14.02 5.59
C GLN A 261 -5.40 15.24 6.36
N SER A 262 -6.20 16.31 6.48
CA SER A 262 -5.84 17.51 7.25
C SER A 262 -5.84 17.31 8.76
N ASP A 263 -6.41 16.21 9.25
CA ASP A 263 -6.50 15.92 10.69
C ASP A 263 -5.32 15.06 11.17
N ILE A 264 -4.47 14.60 10.26
CA ILE A 264 -3.28 13.81 10.58
C ILE A 264 -2.31 14.67 11.41
N PRO A 265 -1.75 14.16 12.52
CA PRO A 265 -0.79 14.91 13.32
C PRO A 265 0.41 15.43 12.50
N ASP A 266 0.83 16.68 12.75
CA ASP A 266 1.93 17.31 11.99
C ASP A 266 3.28 16.58 12.16
N ASP A 267 3.49 15.92 13.31
CA ASP A 267 4.68 15.15 13.66
C ASP A 267 4.52 13.65 13.38
N ALA A 268 3.44 13.25 12.70
CA ALA A 268 3.26 11.90 12.21
C ALA A 268 4.39 11.55 11.24
N ILE A 269 4.98 10.38 11.45
CA ILE A 269 5.80 9.77 10.41
C ILE A 269 4.88 9.24 9.31
N HIS A 270 5.41 9.00 8.12
CA HIS A 270 4.69 8.33 7.04
C HIS A 270 5.55 7.21 6.49
N GLY A 271 4.98 6.00 6.49
CA GLY A 271 5.59 4.82 5.92
C GLY A 271 5.37 4.67 4.42
N VAL A 272 5.66 3.47 3.91
CA VAL A 272 5.53 3.14 2.49
C VAL A 272 4.84 1.80 2.27
N GLN A 273 4.18 1.68 1.12
CA GLN A 273 3.59 0.42 0.67
C GLN A 273 4.67 -0.56 0.16
N ALA A 274 4.26 -1.79 -0.16
CA ALA A 274 5.13 -2.82 -0.77
C ALA A 274 5.80 -2.44 -2.11
N ASN A 275 5.31 -1.38 -2.76
CA ASN A 275 5.93 -0.80 -3.95
C ASN A 275 6.96 0.31 -3.60
N GLY A 276 7.26 0.52 -2.31
CA GLY A 276 8.19 1.55 -1.82
C GLY A 276 7.64 2.98 -1.91
N ARG A 277 6.34 3.16 -2.16
CA ARG A 277 5.71 4.47 -2.31
C ARG A 277 4.81 4.80 -1.14
N ARG A 278 4.69 6.10 -0.88
CA ARG A 278 3.72 6.63 0.06
C ARG A 278 2.31 6.59 -0.55
N GLY A 279 1.37 5.99 0.16
CA GLY A 279 -0.07 6.10 -0.11
C GLY A 279 -0.68 7.30 0.61
N GLN A 280 -1.96 7.56 0.40
CA GLN A 280 -2.71 8.37 1.35
C GLN A 280 -2.93 7.57 2.62
N SER A 281 -2.66 8.19 3.78
CA SER A 281 -2.99 7.57 5.07
C SER A 281 -4.49 7.31 5.15
N LEU A 282 -4.90 6.34 5.95
CA LEU A 282 -6.32 6.07 6.09
C LEU A 282 -6.98 7.20 6.89
N SER A 283 -8.22 7.53 6.55
CA SER A 283 -9.01 8.52 7.28
C SER A 283 -10.49 8.33 6.95
N GLY A 284 -11.39 8.56 7.88
CA GLY A 284 -12.82 8.46 7.59
C GLY A 284 -13.63 8.08 8.81
N THR A 285 -14.60 8.93 9.14
CA THR A 285 -15.37 8.81 10.39
C THR A 285 -16.14 7.50 10.48
N GLY A 286 -16.69 7.01 9.37
CA GLY A 286 -17.46 5.77 9.34
C GLY A 286 -16.63 4.54 9.71
N THR A 287 -15.36 4.48 9.31
CA THR A 287 -14.50 3.30 9.52
C THR A 287 -13.48 3.48 10.66
N ASN A 288 -13.51 4.60 11.38
CA ASN A 288 -12.67 4.79 12.57
C ASN A 288 -12.82 3.66 13.61
N PRO A 289 -14.02 3.11 13.94
CA PRO A 289 -14.11 2.00 14.90
C PRO A 289 -13.34 0.74 14.46
N ALA A 290 -13.20 0.55 13.15
CA ALA A 290 -12.44 -0.56 12.58
C ALA A 290 -10.94 -0.23 12.40
N GLY A 291 -10.49 0.98 12.71
CA GLY A 291 -9.08 1.36 12.72
C GLY A 291 -8.59 2.15 11.49
N ALA A 292 -9.47 2.55 10.58
CA ALA A 292 -9.08 3.47 9.51
C ALA A 292 -8.90 4.88 10.10
N GLY A 293 -7.70 5.44 10.00
CA GLY A 293 -7.41 6.80 10.46
C GLY A 293 -7.30 6.98 11.97
N VAL A 294 -6.91 5.92 12.69
CA VAL A 294 -6.62 5.99 14.13
C VAL A 294 -5.11 6.03 14.35
N TRP A 295 -4.65 7.15 14.90
CA TRP A 295 -3.25 7.42 15.20
C TRP A 295 -3.06 7.40 16.71
N SER A 296 -1.96 6.83 17.17
CA SER A 296 -1.59 6.81 18.59
C SER A 296 -0.08 6.91 18.72
N THR A 297 0.39 7.08 19.95
CA THR A 297 1.82 7.07 20.28
C THR A 297 2.17 5.78 21.03
N PRO A 298 3.44 5.35 20.98
CA PRO A 298 3.89 4.24 21.82
C PRO A 298 3.64 4.43 23.32
N GLU A 299 3.64 5.67 23.82
CA GLU A 299 3.28 5.99 25.21
C GLU A 299 1.80 5.73 25.50
N ASP A 300 0.89 6.18 24.64
CA ASP A 300 -0.55 5.93 24.81
C ASP A 300 -0.88 4.45 24.71
N MET A 301 -0.30 3.74 23.73
CA MET A 301 -0.48 2.30 23.61
C MET A 301 0.15 1.53 24.78
N THR A 302 1.16 2.09 25.46
CA THR A 302 1.67 1.54 26.72
C THR A 302 0.62 1.62 27.82
N ARG A 303 -0.05 2.77 27.98
CA ARG A 303 -1.14 2.93 28.96
C ARG A 303 -2.27 1.93 28.71
N TYR A 304 -2.65 1.75 27.44
CA TYR A 304 -3.65 0.75 27.05
C TYR A 304 -3.20 -0.68 27.40
N ALA A 305 -1.99 -1.07 27.00
CA ALA A 305 -1.47 -2.41 27.25
C ALA A 305 -1.31 -2.70 28.75
N GLN A 306 -0.86 -1.72 29.54
CA GLN A 306 -0.79 -1.82 30.99
C GLN A 306 -2.17 -2.05 31.61
N ALA A 307 -3.19 -1.30 31.17
CA ALA A 307 -4.55 -1.49 31.66
C ALA A 307 -5.12 -2.88 31.33
N VAL A 308 -4.77 -3.45 30.17
CA VAL A 308 -5.14 -4.84 29.81
C VAL A 308 -4.36 -5.86 30.64
N LEU A 309 -3.07 -5.64 30.91
CA LEU A 309 -2.25 -6.49 31.77
C LEU A 309 -2.75 -6.52 33.22
N THR A 310 -3.19 -5.37 33.74
CA THR A 310 -3.62 -5.21 35.14
C THR A 310 -5.14 -5.34 35.33
N ASP A 311 -5.88 -5.73 34.30
CA ASP A 311 -7.34 -5.89 34.31
C ASP A 311 -8.13 -4.63 34.72
N THR A 312 -7.54 -3.44 34.52
CA THR A 312 -8.15 -2.14 34.82
C THR A 312 -8.72 -1.44 33.59
N VAL A 313 -8.58 -2.04 32.41
CA VAL A 313 -9.19 -1.56 31.17
C VAL A 313 -10.73 -1.56 31.27
N PRO A 314 -11.43 -0.52 30.75
CA PRO A 314 -12.89 -0.51 30.68
C PRO A 314 -13.45 -1.78 30.04
N GLY A 315 -14.51 -2.35 30.62
CA GLY A 315 -15.06 -3.66 30.21
C GLY A 315 -14.34 -4.89 30.78
N GLY A 316 -13.20 -4.70 31.45
CA GLY A 316 -12.47 -5.76 32.17
C GLY A 316 -11.84 -6.80 31.24
N THR A 317 -11.84 -8.06 31.68
CA THR A 317 -11.11 -9.13 31.00
C THR A 317 -11.91 -9.87 29.94
N SER A 318 -13.24 -9.75 29.97
CA SER A 318 -14.13 -10.54 29.13
C SER A 318 -13.83 -10.41 27.63
N PRO A 319 -13.39 -9.27 27.06
CA PRO A 319 -13.07 -9.21 25.64
C PRO A 319 -11.93 -10.13 25.22
N GLN A 320 -10.99 -10.43 26.12
CA GLN A 320 -9.81 -11.25 25.82
C GLN A 320 -10.05 -12.76 25.98
N GLU A 321 -11.24 -13.17 26.42
CA GLU A 321 -11.56 -14.60 26.57
C GLU A 321 -11.62 -15.30 25.20
N PRO A 322 -10.85 -16.38 24.98
CA PRO A 322 -10.82 -17.07 23.70
C PRO A 322 -12.02 -18.01 23.54
N ARG A 323 -13.10 -17.50 22.96
CA ARG A 323 -14.42 -18.17 22.93
C ARG A 323 -14.65 -18.98 21.66
N TRP A 324 -14.36 -18.43 20.49
CA TRP A 324 -14.70 -19.04 19.21
C TRP A 324 -13.46 -19.36 18.38
N PRO A 325 -13.50 -20.35 17.48
CA PRO A 325 -12.45 -20.54 16.50
C PRO A 325 -12.29 -19.29 15.63
N ALA A 326 -11.04 -18.86 15.44
CA ALA A 326 -10.68 -17.91 14.39
C ALA A 326 -10.17 -18.75 13.22
N GLU A 327 -10.95 -18.84 12.14
CA GLU A 327 -10.51 -19.54 10.93
C GLU A 327 -9.72 -18.63 9.99
N VAL A 328 -8.87 -19.29 9.23
CA VAL A 328 -7.86 -18.76 8.31
C VAL A 328 -8.54 -18.10 7.11
N MET A 329 -8.31 -16.79 6.89
CA MET A 329 -8.60 -16.16 5.60
C MET A 329 -7.76 -16.85 4.52
N ASP A 330 -8.39 -17.53 3.56
CA ASP A 330 -7.78 -18.02 2.31
C ASP A 330 -6.44 -18.77 2.47
N GLY A 331 -6.32 -19.66 3.46
CA GLY A 331 -5.08 -20.42 3.67
C GLY A 331 -3.93 -19.65 4.36
N ILE A 332 -4.14 -18.39 4.73
CA ILE A 332 -3.22 -17.56 5.52
C ILE A 332 -3.59 -17.66 7.00
N LYS A 333 -2.73 -18.30 7.81
CA LYS A 333 -2.89 -18.29 9.28
C LYS A 333 -2.87 -16.83 9.76
N LEU A 334 -4.05 -16.29 10.05
CA LEU A 334 -4.18 -15.10 10.90
C LEU A 334 -3.60 -15.45 12.28
N PRO A 335 -3.06 -14.48 13.02
CA PRO A 335 -2.59 -14.75 14.37
C PRO A 335 -3.79 -15.11 15.26
N GLY A 336 -3.72 -16.26 15.92
CA GLY A 336 -4.73 -16.75 16.85
C GLY A 336 -5.56 -17.93 16.36
N GLU A 337 -5.62 -18.98 17.19
CA GLU A 337 -6.52 -20.13 17.00
C GLU A 337 -7.96 -19.79 17.41
N LYS A 338 -8.12 -18.75 18.24
CA LYS A 338 -9.41 -18.34 18.80
C LYS A 338 -9.57 -16.83 18.83
N VAL A 339 -10.82 -16.39 18.83
CA VAL A 339 -11.25 -15.00 18.93
C VAL A 339 -12.19 -14.81 20.13
N GLY A 340 -12.03 -13.67 20.81
CA GLY A 340 -12.94 -13.12 21.81
C GLY A 340 -13.80 -12.00 21.23
N TYR A 341 -13.95 -10.89 21.96
CA TYR A 341 -14.45 -9.64 21.36
C TYR A 341 -13.27 -8.90 20.78
N THR A 342 -13.09 -9.07 19.48
CA THR A 342 -12.01 -8.54 18.63
C THR A 342 -10.59 -8.94 19.01
N TRP A 343 -10.33 -9.49 20.20
CA TRP A 343 -9.04 -10.04 20.59
C TRP A 343 -8.80 -11.43 20.02
N TYR A 344 -7.58 -11.69 19.56
CA TYR A 344 -7.13 -13.02 19.16
C TYR A 344 -6.31 -13.68 20.27
N THR A 345 -6.30 -15.00 20.28
CA THR A 345 -5.45 -15.78 21.20
C THR A 345 -4.76 -16.90 20.44
N ASP A 346 -3.44 -16.94 20.59
CA ASP A 346 -2.56 -17.98 20.02
C ASP A 346 -1.75 -18.68 21.12
N VAL A 347 -1.18 -19.83 20.80
CA VAL A 347 -0.21 -20.53 21.65
C VAL A 347 1.12 -20.63 20.91
N VAL A 348 2.10 -19.83 21.35
CA VAL A 348 3.43 -19.76 20.73
C VAL A 348 4.47 -20.20 21.75
N ASP A 349 5.27 -21.21 21.41
CA ASP A 349 6.30 -21.78 22.30
C ASP A 349 5.79 -22.17 23.71
N GLY A 350 4.50 -22.50 23.83
CA GLY A 350 3.85 -22.84 25.10
C GLY A 350 3.26 -21.65 25.86
N HIS A 351 3.45 -20.42 25.39
CA HIS A 351 2.86 -19.20 25.95
C HIS A 351 1.51 -18.90 25.31
N THR A 352 0.51 -18.55 26.12
CA THR A 352 -0.78 -18.05 25.63
C THR A 352 -0.67 -16.56 25.32
N ILE A 353 -0.73 -16.19 24.05
CA ILE A 353 -0.54 -14.82 23.59
C ILE A 353 -1.88 -14.23 23.14
N ILE A 354 -2.37 -13.25 23.90
CA ILE A 354 -3.50 -12.40 23.53
C ILE A 354 -2.98 -11.29 22.62
N ASN A 355 -3.54 -11.13 21.42
CA ASN A 355 -2.95 -10.21 20.44
C ASN A 355 -3.96 -9.58 19.47
N HIS A 356 -3.49 -8.55 18.77
CA HIS A 356 -4.10 -8.03 17.56
C HIS A 356 -3.05 -7.37 16.67
N GLY A 357 -3.12 -7.65 15.36
CA GLY A 357 -2.31 -6.94 14.34
C GLY A 357 -3.05 -5.76 13.71
N GLY A 358 -2.32 -4.79 13.19
CA GLY A 358 -2.86 -3.69 12.40
C GLY A 358 -2.10 -3.53 11.09
N THR A 359 -2.82 -3.35 10.00
CA THR A 359 -2.24 -3.02 8.68
C THR A 359 -2.97 -1.81 8.14
N THR A 360 -2.22 -0.81 7.67
CA THR A 360 -2.75 0.33 6.92
C THR A 360 -2.03 0.46 5.56
N MET A 361 -2.23 1.58 4.87
CA MET A 361 -1.49 1.89 3.64
C MET A 361 0.01 2.08 3.90
N GLU A 362 0.38 2.50 5.12
CA GLU A 362 1.74 2.93 5.43
C GLU A 362 2.37 2.13 6.57
N TYR A 363 1.58 1.39 7.34
CA TYR A 363 2.03 0.77 8.59
C TYR A 363 1.68 -0.70 8.70
N MET A 364 2.53 -1.44 9.41
CA MET A 364 2.15 -2.66 10.10
C MET A 364 2.51 -2.57 11.57
N THR A 365 1.53 -2.89 12.41
CA THR A 365 1.62 -2.85 13.87
C THR A 365 1.20 -4.18 14.47
N HIS A 366 1.69 -4.47 15.67
CA HIS A 366 1.24 -5.64 16.43
C HIS A 366 1.34 -5.39 17.92
N LEU A 367 0.23 -5.66 18.63
CA LEU A 367 0.18 -5.71 20.09
C LEU A 367 0.03 -7.16 20.51
N ALA A 368 0.95 -7.66 21.31
CA ALA A 368 0.91 -9.00 21.89
C ALA A 368 1.06 -8.91 23.41
N ILE A 369 0.30 -9.71 24.15
CA ILE A 369 0.22 -9.70 25.60
C ILE A 369 0.27 -11.13 26.11
N ASP A 370 1.21 -11.41 27.00
CA ASP A 370 1.26 -12.63 27.79
C ASP A 370 1.01 -12.27 29.26
N LYS A 371 -0.20 -12.61 29.75
CA LYS A 371 -0.60 -12.34 31.13
C LYS A 371 0.14 -13.21 32.14
N GLU A 372 0.64 -14.37 31.74
CA GLU A 372 1.37 -15.27 32.65
C GLU A 372 2.76 -14.71 32.99
N SER A 373 3.46 -14.19 31.98
CA SER A 373 4.73 -13.47 32.19
C SER A 373 4.56 -12.02 32.64
N GLY A 374 3.34 -11.48 32.60
CA GLY A 374 3.04 -10.09 32.97
C GLY A 374 3.65 -9.07 31.99
N THR A 375 3.86 -9.49 30.74
CA THR A 375 4.57 -8.71 29.72
C THR A 375 3.70 -8.51 28.47
N ALA A 376 3.76 -7.31 27.90
CA ALA A 376 3.20 -6.97 26.62
C ALA A 376 4.29 -6.41 25.70
N VAL A 377 4.15 -6.63 24.40
CA VAL A 377 5.03 -6.07 23.38
C VAL A 377 4.19 -5.39 22.31
N MET A 378 4.51 -4.12 22.05
CA MET A 378 3.94 -3.35 20.96
C MET A 378 5.02 -3.05 19.92
N VAL A 379 4.76 -3.37 18.67
CA VAL A 379 5.67 -3.13 17.55
C VAL A 379 5.00 -2.29 16.49
N TYR A 380 5.73 -1.32 15.96
CA TYR A 380 5.37 -0.51 14.80
C TYR A 380 6.45 -0.67 13.74
N THR A 381 6.04 -0.85 12.49
CA THR A 381 6.90 -0.77 11.31
C THR A 381 6.25 0.15 10.30
N ASP A 382 7.04 1.01 9.67
CA ASP A 382 6.57 2.00 8.68
C ASP A 382 6.46 1.40 7.27
N GLN A 383 6.04 0.14 7.21
CA GLN A 383 5.78 -0.59 5.98
C GLN A 383 4.63 -1.57 6.17
N ASN A 384 3.89 -1.88 5.11
CA ASN A 384 2.73 -2.79 5.18
C ASN A 384 2.94 -4.17 4.53
N THR A 385 4.19 -4.64 4.47
CA THR A 385 4.60 -5.60 3.42
C THR A 385 4.84 -7.03 3.89
N ASP A 386 5.12 -7.24 5.18
CA ASP A 386 5.52 -8.53 5.73
C ASP A 386 5.09 -8.67 7.21
N GLY A 387 5.17 -9.89 7.76
CA GLY A 387 4.77 -10.18 9.15
C GLY A 387 5.81 -9.80 10.21
N THR A 388 6.76 -8.90 9.93
CA THR A 388 7.87 -8.60 10.85
C THR A 388 7.37 -8.11 12.22
N ALA A 389 6.35 -7.26 12.26
CA ALA A 389 5.81 -6.73 13.52
C ALA A 389 5.33 -7.85 14.46
N SER A 390 4.54 -8.80 13.94
CA SER A 390 4.04 -9.93 14.74
C SER A 390 5.17 -10.88 15.16
N ALA A 391 6.10 -11.19 14.25
CA ALA A 391 7.20 -12.09 14.55
C ALA A 391 8.16 -11.51 15.61
N LEU A 392 8.43 -10.20 15.57
CA LEU A 392 9.21 -9.52 16.61
C LEU A 392 8.50 -9.51 17.95
N ALA A 393 7.18 -9.22 17.95
CA ALA A 393 6.40 -9.21 19.18
C ALA A 393 6.41 -10.57 19.88
N ALA A 394 6.20 -11.65 19.13
CA ALA A 394 6.28 -13.02 19.66
C ALA A 394 7.68 -13.35 20.19
N ALA A 395 8.74 -13.09 19.41
CA ALA A 395 10.11 -13.41 19.80
C ALA A 395 10.58 -12.66 21.06
N LEU A 396 10.13 -11.42 21.25
CA LEU A 396 10.41 -10.62 22.45
C LEU A 396 9.61 -11.06 23.68
N LEU A 397 8.47 -11.73 23.49
CA LEU A 397 7.67 -12.29 24.58
C LEU A 397 8.14 -13.67 25.03
N THR A 398 8.56 -14.54 24.09
CA THR A 398 8.88 -15.94 24.38
C THR A 398 10.38 -16.22 24.57
N ASP A 399 11.23 -15.18 24.53
CA ASP A 399 12.70 -15.32 24.42
C ASP A 399 13.12 -16.25 23.26
N GLY A 400 12.28 -16.32 22.22
CA GLY A 400 12.40 -17.23 21.09
C GLY A 400 13.59 -16.93 20.17
N GLN A 401 13.92 -17.89 19.31
CA GLN A 401 14.96 -17.70 18.27
C GLN A 401 14.54 -16.62 17.25
N LYS A 402 15.51 -16.13 16.45
CA LYS A 402 15.33 -15.10 15.41
C LYS A 402 13.94 -15.14 14.77
N ALA A 403 13.29 -13.98 14.67
CA ALA A 403 12.00 -13.83 14.01
C ALA A 403 12.03 -14.51 12.65
N SER A 404 11.38 -15.67 12.54
CA SER A 404 11.19 -16.34 11.25
C SER A 404 10.09 -15.56 10.55
N THR A 405 10.46 -14.49 9.84
CA THR A 405 9.56 -13.84 8.90
C THR A 405 9.27 -14.85 7.80
N ALA A 406 8.23 -15.65 7.98
CA ALA A 406 7.52 -16.15 6.82
C ALA A 406 7.12 -14.89 6.08
N ARG A 407 7.76 -14.61 4.92
CA ARG A 407 7.18 -13.66 3.97
C ARG A 407 5.72 -14.05 3.89
N MET A 408 4.82 -13.10 4.13
CA MET A 408 3.43 -13.39 3.85
C MET A 408 3.40 -13.95 2.42
N PRO A 409 2.80 -15.14 2.21
CA PRO A 409 2.66 -15.66 0.86
C PRO A 409 2.05 -14.56 0.00
N ILE A 410 2.46 -14.46 -1.27
CA ILE A 410 1.92 -13.46 -2.21
C ILE A 410 0.40 -13.56 -2.12
N SER A 411 -0.23 -12.58 -1.48
CA SER A 411 -1.67 -12.61 -1.25
C SER A 411 -2.37 -12.38 -2.58
N ALA A 412 -3.61 -12.85 -2.70
CA ALA A 412 -4.42 -12.58 -3.89
C ALA A 412 -4.51 -11.07 -4.20
N GLU A 413 -4.40 -10.23 -3.16
CA GLU A 413 -4.41 -8.77 -3.25
C GLU A 413 -3.19 -8.17 -3.98
N MET A 414 -2.06 -8.90 -4.04
CA MET A 414 -0.86 -8.48 -4.79
C MET A 414 -0.91 -8.86 -6.28
N LEU A 415 -1.84 -9.75 -6.69
CA LEU A 415 -1.97 -10.18 -8.09
C LEU A 415 -2.27 -9.00 -9.05
N PRO A 416 -3.22 -8.09 -8.75
CA PRO A 416 -3.48 -6.93 -9.61
C PRO A 416 -2.24 -6.05 -9.81
N GLN A 417 -1.44 -5.81 -8.76
CA GLN A 417 -0.19 -5.05 -8.83
C GLN A 417 0.83 -5.73 -9.75
N GLY A 418 1.01 -7.06 -9.60
CA GLY A 418 1.85 -7.86 -10.48
C GLY A 418 1.39 -7.84 -11.95
N MET A 419 0.07 -7.92 -12.19
CA MET A 419 -0.50 -7.84 -13.54
C MET A 419 -0.27 -6.46 -14.18
N LEU A 420 -0.46 -5.37 -13.42
CA LEU A 420 -0.20 -4.01 -13.89
C LEU A 420 1.28 -3.78 -14.20
N LEU A 421 2.18 -4.22 -13.31
CA LEU A 421 3.61 -4.20 -13.57
C LEU A 421 3.94 -4.94 -14.86
N GLY A 422 3.40 -6.15 -15.04
CA GLY A 422 3.58 -6.96 -16.24
C GLY A 422 3.09 -6.25 -17.49
N ALA A 423 1.87 -5.68 -17.46
CA ALA A 423 1.28 -4.95 -18.57
C ALA A 423 2.11 -3.74 -19.00
N PHE A 424 2.51 -2.87 -18.05
CA PHE A 424 3.34 -1.71 -18.35
C PHE A 424 4.76 -2.09 -18.79
N SER A 425 5.33 -3.16 -18.23
CA SER A 425 6.65 -3.67 -18.63
C SER A 425 6.64 -4.25 -20.05
N ILE A 426 5.62 -5.04 -20.40
CA ILE A 426 5.44 -5.57 -21.76
C ILE A 426 5.23 -4.42 -22.74
N LEU A 427 4.41 -3.43 -22.38
CA LEU A 427 4.15 -2.28 -23.24
C LEU A 427 5.42 -1.45 -23.45
N ALA A 428 6.20 -1.18 -22.39
CA ALA A 428 7.49 -0.51 -22.48
C ALA A 428 8.47 -1.29 -23.37
N LEU A 429 8.54 -2.62 -23.24
CA LEU A 429 9.41 -3.47 -24.04
C LEU A 429 9.01 -3.47 -25.51
N VAL A 430 7.73 -3.68 -25.82
CA VAL A 430 7.21 -3.72 -27.20
C VAL A 430 7.41 -2.36 -27.89
N MET A 431 7.05 -1.27 -27.21
CA MET A 431 7.28 0.09 -27.72
C MET A 431 8.78 0.40 -27.86
N GLY A 432 9.60 -0.08 -26.93
CA GLY A 432 11.05 0.06 -26.95
C GLY A 432 11.68 -0.65 -28.15
N LEU A 433 11.34 -1.93 -28.37
CA LEU A 433 11.78 -2.71 -29.52
C LEU A 433 11.34 -2.08 -30.83
N TYR A 434 10.08 -1.64 -30.92
CA TYR A 434 9.57 -0.91 -32.08
C TYR A 434 10.35 0.39 -32.33
N THR A 435 10.62 1.17 -31.28
CA THR A 435 11.34 2.43 -31.36
C THR A 435 12.80 2.20 -31.78
N ALA A 436 13.47 1.19 -31.24
CA ALA A 436 14.81 0.77 -31.64
C ALA A 436 14.86 0.35 -33.12
N ALA A 437 13.94 -0.51 -33.56
CA ALA A 437 13.88 -1.00 -34.93
C ALA A 437 13.59 0.12 -35.94
N ARG A 438 12.76 1.10 -35.54
CA ARG A 438 12.34 2.22 -36.39
C ARG A 438 13.12 3.51 -36.17
N ALA A 439 14.17 3.51 -35.34
CA ALA A 439 14.91 4.72 -34.99
C ALA A 439 15.53 5.41 -36.22
N ALA A 440 16.07 4.63 -37.17
CA ALA A 440 16.66 5.15 -38.39
C ALA A 440 15.64 5.64 -39.43
N SER A 441 14.38 5.27 -39.28
CA SER A 441 13.29 5.58 -40.19
C SER A 441 12.20 6.40 -39.48
N ALA A 442 12.57 7.18 -38.46
CA ALA A 442 11.62 8.02 -37.76
C ALA A 442 11.05 9.07 -38.75
N PRO A 443 9.73 9.29 -38.79
CA PRO A 443 9.13 10.17 -39.79
C PRO A 443 9.28 11.66 -39.45
N SER A 444 9.53 12.00 -38.18
CA SER A 444 9.66 13.37 -37.69
C SER A 444 10.24 13.42 -36.26
N ARG A 445 10.68 14.61 -35.83
CA ARG A 445 11.08 14.90 -34.45
C ARG A 445 9.95 14.66 -33.45
N MET A 446 8.73 15.07 -33.81
CA MET A 446 7.53 14.84 -33.01
C MET A 446 7.27 13.35 -32.77
N ALA A 447 7.44 12.48 -33.77
CA ALA A 447 7.27 11.05 -33.59
C ALA A 447 8.32 10.44 -32.63
N VAL A 448 9.56 10.96 -32.63
CA VAL A 448 10.59 10.57 -31.65
C VAL A 448 10.19 11.01 -30.25
N ALA A 449 9.73 12.26 -30.09
CA ALA A 449 9.25 12.79 -28.82
C ALA A 449 8.06 12.00 -28.26
N CYS A 450 7.06 11.68 -29.07
CA CYS A 450 5.91 10.88 -28.64
C CYS A 450 6.33 9.48 -28.17
N ARG A 451 7.21 8.80 -28.91
CA ARG A 451 7.71 7.47 -28.52
C ARG A 451 8.50 7.52 -27.22
N ALA A 452 9.37 8.52 -27.06
CA ALA A 452 10.13 8.72 -25.84
C ALA A 452 9.19 8.95 -24.64
N ALA A 453 8.20 9.84 -24.79
CA ALA A 453 7.22 10.14 -23.77
C ALA A 453 6.42 8.90 -23.35
N SER A 454 5.92 8.11 -24.31
CA SER A 454 5.18 6.86 -24.00
C SER A 454 6.04 5.82 -23.28
N ILE A 455 7.29 5.62 -23.70
CA ILE A 455 8.20 4.66 -23.05
C ILE A 455 8.50 5.10 -21.61
N ILE A 456 8.86 6.38 -21.42
CA ILE A 456 9.14 6.93 -20.08
C ILE A 456 7.90 6.80 -19.19
N ALA A 457 6.71 7.13 -19.71
CA ALA A 457 5.45 7.00 -18.98
C ALA A 457 5.15 5.55 -18.58
N CYS A 458 5.36 4.56 -19.46
CA CYS A 458 5.23 3.15 -19.10
C CYS A 458 6.25 2.71 -18.05
N LEU A 459 7.50 3.16 -18.14
CA LEU A 459 8.51 2.82 -17.14
C LEU A 459 8.16 3.42 -15.77
N MET A 460 7.65 4.65 -15.73
CA MET A 460 7.16 5.26 -14.49
C MET A 460 5.94 4.53 -13.91
N ALA A 461 4.98 4.14 -14.75
CA ALA A 461 3.82 3.38 -14.31
C ALA A 461 4.22 1.96 -13.84
N ALA A 462 5.11 1.28 -14.56
CA ALA A 462 5.68 0.00 -14.13
C ALA A 462 6.37 0.13 -12.77
N ALA A 463 7.27 1.12 -12.62
CA ALA A 463 7.92 1.45 -11.36
C ALA A 463 6.93 1.74 -10.22
N ALA A 464 5.76 2.32 -10.52
CA ALA A 464 4.74 2.60 -9.53
C ALA A 464 3.91 1.38 -9.11
N SER A 465 3.70 0.42 -10.02
CA SER A 465 2.81 -0.71 -9.80
C SER A 465 3.50 -1.96 -9.25
N GLY A 466 4.82 -2.06 -9.29
CA GLY A 466 5.51 -3.29 -8.90
C GLY A 466 5.56 -3.52 -7.39
N PRO A 467 5.34 -4.75 -6.90
CA PRO A 467 5.61 -5.13 -5.51
C PRO A 467 7.12 -5.37 -5.34
N TRP A 468 7.91 -4.31 -5.37
CA TRP A 468 9.38 -4.34 -5.44
C TRP A 468 10.07 -5.04 -4.26
N VAL A 469 9.35 -5.21 -3.15
CA VAL A 469 9.76 -6.07 -2.04
C VAL A 469 10.03 -7.51 -2.47
N TYR A 470 9.27 -7.99 -3.46
CA TYR A 470 9.26 -9.38 -3.93
C TYR A 470 9.96 -9.56 -5.28
N LEU A 471 10.20 -8.48 -6.02
CA LEU A 471 10.72 -8.53 -7.39
C LEU A 471 12.04 -7.80 -7.52
N PRO A 472 12.99 -8.36 -8.29
CA PRO A 472 14.26 -7.69 -8.49
C PRO A 472 14.10 -6.47 -9.40
N THR A 473 14.64 -5.34 -8.95
CA THR A 473 14.45 -4.03 -9.58
C THR A 473 15.20 -3.90 -10.92
N TRP A 474 16.16 -4.80 -11.19
CA TRP A 474 16.89 -4.85 -12.47
C TRP A 474 16.00 -5.14 -13.67
N ILE A 475 14.79 -5.70 -13.47
CA ILE A 475 13.81 -5.95 -14.53
C ILE A 475 13.49 -4.65 -15.28
N LEU A 476 13.36 -3.52 -14.56
CA LEU A 476 13.10 -2.22 -15.20
C LEU A 476 14.24 -1.78 -16.11
N GLY A 477 15.49 -2.00 -15.71
CA GLY A 477 16.66 -1.71 -16.54
C GLY A 477 16.69 -2.53 -17.83
N VAL A 478 16.40 -3.83 -17.72
CA VAL A 478 16.32 -4.73 -18.89
C VAL A 478 15.21 -4.32 -19.85
N VAL A 479 14.01 -4.02 -19.33
CA VAL A 479 12.86 -3.58 -20.11
C VAL A 479 13.11 -2.22 -20.78
N ALA A 480 13.80 -1.31 -20.10
CA ALA A 480 14.10 0.02 -20.62
C ALA A 480 15.13 0.02 -21.77
N LEU A 481 16.04 -0.95 -21.80
CA LEU A 481 17.21 -0.95 -22.69
C LEU A 481 16.88 -0.73 -24.18
N PRO A 482 15.93 -1.47 -24.81
CA PRO A 482 15.60 -1.24 -26.23
C PRO A 482 15.02 0.16 -26.46
N GLY A 483 14.19 0.64 -25.54
CA GLY A 483 13.62 1.98 -25.58
C GLY A 483 14.69 3.07 -25.50
N MET A 484 15.61 2.96 -24.55
CA MET A 484 16.73 3.90 -24.39
C MET A 484 17.60 3.94 -25.65
N TYR A 485 17.89 2.78 -26.27
CA TYR A 485 18.60 2.73 -27.54
C TYR A 485 17.85 3.47 -28.65
N GLY A 486 16.55 3.22 -28.78
CA GLY A 486 15.70 3.88 -29.76
C GLY A 486 15.65 5.40 -29.58
N ILE A 487 15.55 5.87 -28.33
CA ILE A 487 15.54 7.30 -27.96
C ILE A 487 16.88 7.95 -28.29
N VAL A 488 18.00 7.39 -27.80
CA VAL A 488 19.36 7.92 -28.07
C VAL A 488 19.59 8.00 -29.58
N ARG A 489 19.24 6.94 -30.31
CA ARG A 489 19.40 6.93 -31.77
C ARG A 489 18.50 7.95 -32.47
N GLY A 490 17.26 8.12 -32.00
CA GLY A 490 16.36 9.17 -32.48
C GLY A 490 16.93 10.58 -32.27
N ILE A 491 17.55 10.84 -31.11
CA ILE A 491 18.22 12.11 -30.79
C ILE A 491 19.43 12.34 -31.70
N THR A 492 20.27 11.32 -31.93
CA THR A 492 21.44 11.46 -32.81
C THR A 492 21.10 11.75 -34.28
N LEU A 493 19.88 11.40 -34.70
CA LEU A 493 19.33 11.66 -36.04
C LEU A 493 18.42 12.90 -36.07
N TRP A 494 18.17 13.52 -34.92
CA TRP A 494 17.26 14.65 -34.76
C TRP A 494 17.50 15.83 -35.72
N PRO A 495 18.76 16.24 -36.01
CA PRO A 495 19.02 17.34 -36.94
C PRO A 495 18.46 17.09 -38.34
N GLU A 496 18.43 15.83 -38.78
CA GLU A 496 18.04 15.42 -40.13
C GLU A 496 16.53 15.18 -40.27
N LEU A 497 15.79 15.14 -39.15
CA LEU A 497 14.35 14.89 -39.13
C LEU A 497 13.55 16.20 -39.30
N PRO A 498 12.45 16.19 -40.10
CA PRO A 498 11.51 17.29 -40.13
C PRO A 498 10.75 17.39 -38.79
N THR A 499 10.22 18.57 -38.46
CA THR A 499 9.42 18.79 -37.24
C THR A 499 8.15 17.94 -37.24
N LEU A 500 7.42 17.95 -38.36
CA LEU A 500 6.21 17.16 -38.62
C LEU A 500 6.42 16.14 -39.75
N PRO A 501 5.60 15.07 -39.80
CA PRO A 501 5.62 14.14 -40.92
C PRO A 501 5.38 14.88 -42.25
N ARG A 502 6.22 14.61 -43.27
CA ARG A 502 6.11 15.24 -44.59
C ARG A 502 4.78 14.98 -45.31
N ARG A 503 4.04 13.94 -44.90
CA ARG A 503 2.72 13.58 -45.45
C ARG A 503 1.75 13.39 -44.28
N ARG A 504 0.52 13.87 -44.44
CA ARG A 504 -0.59 13.72 -43.47
C ARG A 504 -0.25 14.26 -42.07
N ALA A 505 0.14 15.54 -41.98
CA ALA A 505 0.51 16.19 -40.72
C ALA A 505 -0.56 16.08 -39.62
N TRP A 506 -1.84 15.98 -39.99
CA TRP A 506 -2.97 15.77 -39.07
C TRP A 506 -2.86 14.44 -38.28
N LEU A 507 -2.33 13.37 -38.89
CA LEU A 507 -2.05 12.10 -38.18
C LEU A 507 -0.98 12.29 -37.10
N GLY A 508 -0.08 13.25 -37.32
CA GLY A 508 0.91 13.65 -36.35
C GLY A 508 0.29 14.27 -35.10
N TRP A 509 -0.60 15.25 -35.29
CA TRP A 509 -1.33 15.86 -34.19
C TRP A 509 -2.27 14.88 -33.46
N MET A 510 -2.91 13.97 -34.21
CA MET A 510 -3.68 12.88 -33.61
C MET A 510 -2.79 11.97 -32.73
N GLN A 511 -1.57 11.64 -33.19
CA GLN A 511 -0.60 10.88 -32.39
C GLN A 511 -0.21 11.65 -31.12
N VAL A 512 -0.02 12.97 -31.19
CA VAL A 512 0.24 13.80 -30.00
C VAL A 512 -0.92 13.71 -29.02
N GLY A 513 -2.16 13.90 -29.48
CA GLY A 513 -3.35 13.81 -28.62
C GLY A 513 -3.47 12.45 -27.92
N LEU A 514 -3.28 11.35 -28.67
CA LEU A 514 -3.26 9.99 -28.12
C LEU A 514 -2.10 9.78 -27.13
N THR A 515 -0.93 10.33 -27.43
CA THR A 515 0.24 10.24 -26.53
C THR A 515 -0.01 11.00 -25.24
N VAL A 516 -0.57 12.21 -25.30
CA VAL A 516 -0.90 13.01 -24.13
C VAL A 516 -1.92 12.30 -23.25
N ALA A 517 -3.00 11.76 -23.85
CA ALA A 517 -3.99 10.98 -23.11
C ALA A 517 -3.37 9.73 -22.45
N PHE A 518 -2.51 9.02 -23.19
CA PHE A 518 -1.82 7.84 -22.67
C PHE A 518 -0.84 8.16 -21.54
N VAL A 519 -0.04 9.22 -21.70
CA VAL A 519 0.89 9.70 -20.67
C VAL A 519 0.11 10.15 -19.44
N ALA A 520 -1.01 10.86 -19.60
CA ALA A 520 -1.87 11.26 -18.49
C ALA A 520 -2.42 10.04 -17.72
N ALA A 521 -2.83 8.98 -18.42
CA ALA A 521 -3.27 7.73 -17.77
C ALA A 521 -2.13 7.05 -16.99
N CYS A 522 -0.93 6.95 -17.58
CA CYS A 522 0.25 6.41 -16.88
C CYS A 522 0.64 7.26 -15.67
N LEU A 523 0.58 8.59 -15.78
CA LEU A 523 0.84 9.50 -14.68
C LEU A 523 -0.24 9.41 -13.60
N ALA A 524 -1.49 9.15 -13.93
CA ALA A 524 -2.53 8.92 -12.92
C ALA A 524 -2.18 7.76 -11.98
N VAL A 525 -1.53 6.72 -12.50
CA VAL A 525 -0.97 5.60 -11.72
C VAL A 525 0.36 5.96 -11.06
N ALA A 526 1.26 6.63 -11.79
CA ALA A 526 2.62 6.89 -11.33
C ALA A 526 2.77 8.08 -10.40
N TRP A 527 1.81 8.99 -10.31
CA TRP A 527 1.93 10.21 -9.52
C TRP A 527 1.79 9.92 -8.01
N PRO A 528 2.71 10.42 -7.15
CA PRO A 528 2.56 10.30 -5.69
C PRO A 528 1.23 10.93 -5.24
N LYS A 529 0.48 10.24 -4.38
CA LYS A 529 -0.84 10.71 -3.91
C LYS A 529 -0.83 11.39 -2.55
N ALA A 530 0.36 11.47 -1.99
CA ALA A 530 0.62 11.81 -0.62
C ALA A 530 1.02 13.29 -0.46
#